data_AF-A0A1V6IQZ3-F1
#
_entry.id   AF-A0A1V6IQZ3-F1
#
_cell.length_a   1.000
_cell.length_b   1.000
_cell.length_c   1.000
_cell.angle_alpha   90.00
_cell.angle_beta   90.00
_cell.angle_gamma   90.00
#
_symmetry.space_group_name_H-M   'P 1'
#
loop_
_entity.id
_entity.type
_entity.pdbx_description
1 polymer ?
#
loop_
_entity_poly.entity_id
_entity_poly.type
_entity_poly.pdbx_seq_one_letter_code
_entity_poly.pdbx_strand_id
1 'polypeptide(L)'
;MVINHSKNKIDVSVLDAIRNSSKPVTAAEICKIVELKPSMVGQYLKRIRQHVDDQRSYAKGYRYGKKYNKLNHQENFIYWYDH
;
A
#
# COMPACT_ATOMS: atom_id res chain seq x y z
N MET A 1 27.78 -7.91 -7.86
CA MET A 1 26.84 -7.75 -6.73
C MET A 1 25.61 -7.02 -7.24
N VAL A 2 24.45 -7.68 -7.19
CA VAL A 2 23.23 -7.21 -7.85
C VAL A 2 22.58 -6.09 -7.02
N ILE A 3 22.21 -5.01 -7.70
CA ILE A 3 21.69 -3.76 -7.17
C ILE A 3 20.35 -4.03 -6.46
N ASN A 4 20.38 -4.14 -5.12
CA ASN A 4 19.19 -4.42 -4.30
C ASN A 4 18.63 -3.18 -3.59
N HIS A 5 19.17 -1.98 -3.85
CA HIS A 5 18.80 -0.75 -3.12
C HIS A 5 17.48 -0.10 -3.56
N SER A 6 17.08 -0.22 -4.83
CA SER A 6 15.91 0.53 -5.34
C SER A 6 14.56 -0.08 -4.94
N LYS A 7 14.48 -1.40 -4.74
CA LYS A 7 13.21 -2.08 -4.38
C LYS A 7 12.80 -1.74 -2.95
N ASN A 8 13.73 -1.82 -1.99
CA ASN A 8 13.49 -1.45 -0.59
C ASN A 8 13.05 0.01 -0.43
N LYS A 9 13.57 0.94 -1.24
CA LYS A 9 13.18 2.35 -1.15
C LYS A 9 11.71 2.56 -1.54
N ILE A 10 11.26 1.89 -2.61
CA ILE A 10 9.85 1.92 -3.06
C ILE A 10 8.95 1.30 -1.99
N ASP A 11 9.37 0.15 -1.46
CA ASP A 11 8.64 -0.59 -0.44
C ASP A 11 8.42 0.28 0.81
N VAL A 12 9.49 0.95 1.28
CA VAL A 12 9.41 1.89 2.41
C VAL A 12 8.53 3.09 2.07
N SER A 13 8.68 3.72 0.91
CA SER A 13 7.87 4.89 0.54
C SER A 13 6.36 4.59 0.50
N VAL A 14 5.95 3.40 0.04
CA VAL A 14 4.54 3.02 0.04
C VAL A 14 4.04 2.73 1.46
N LEU A 15 4.84 2.03 2.28
CA LEU A 15 4.49 1.79 3.69
C LEU A 15 4.40 3.09 4.50
N ASP A 16 5.30 4.03 4.22
CA ASP A 16 5.35 5.35 4.84
C ASP A 16 4.15 6.20 4.42
N ALA A 17 3.77 6.16 3.14
CA ALA A 17 2.56 6.83 2.64
C ALA A 17 1.27 6.31 3.31
N ILE A 18 1.20 5.01 3.61
CA ILE A 18 0.05 4.43 4.33
C ILE A 18 0.09 4.83 5.81
N ARG A 19 1.28 4.77 6.44
CA ARG A 19 1.46 5.03 7.87
C ARG A 19 1.24 6.49 8.24
N ASN A 20 1.71 7.42 7.41
CA ASN A 20 1.57 8.85 7.64
C ASN A 20 0.21 9.40 7.20
N SER A 21 -0.66 8.57 6.61
CA SER A 21 -2.01 8.99 6.25
C SER A 21 -2.95 8.93 7.46
N SER A 22 -3.60 10.05 7.78
CA SER A 22 -4.63 10.09 8.81
C SER A 22 -5.93 9.38 8.43
N LYS A 23 -6.09 8.97 7.17
CA LYS A 23 -7.29 8.30 6.64
C LYS A 23 -6.93 7.08 5.80
N PRO A 24 -7.85 6.12 5.61
CA PRO A 24 -7.63 5.03 4.67
C PRO A 24 -7.42 5.55 3.25
N VAL A 25 -6.31 5.15 2.64
CA VAL A 25 -5.88 5.59 1.31
C VAL A 25 -6.09 4.52 0.26
N THR A 26 -6.44 4.94 -0.95
CA THR A 26 -6.53 4.05 -2.11
C THR A 26 -5.18 3.88 -2.80
N ALA A 27 -5.05 2.83 -3.63
CA ALA A 27 -3.85 2.65 -4.45
C ALA A 27 -3.53 3.88 -5.32
N ALA A 28 -4.56 4.56 -5.84
CA ALA A 28 -4.39 5.75 -6.67
C ALA A 28 -3.84 6.94 -5.87
N GLU A 29 -4.27 7.12 -4.62
CA GLU A 29 -3.73 8.16 -3.74
C GLU A 29 -2.29 7.87 -3.36
N ILE A 30 -1.98 6.62 -3.03
CA ILE A 30 -0.60 6.20 -2.74
C ILE A 30 0.29 6.51 -3.95
N CYS A 31 -0.13 6.17 -5.18
CA CYS A 31 0.62 6.48 -6.40
C CYS A 31 0.96 7.98 -6.54
N LYS A 32 0.02 8.85 -6.15
CA LYS A 32 0.24 10.31 -6.16
C LYS A 32 1.22 10.74 -5.08
N ILE A 33 1.17 10.14 -3.89
CA ILE A 33 2.06 10.47 -2.77
C ILE A 33 3.50 10.03 -3.07
N VAL A 34 3.67 8.81 -3.60
CA VAL A 34 5.02 8.26 -3.85
C VAL A 34 5.56 8.59 -5.25
N GLU A 35 4.78 9.27 -6.09
CA GLU A 35 5.11 9.59 -7.49
C GLU A 35 5.58 8.37 -8.31
N LEU A 36 4.96 7.21 -8.08
CA LEU A 36 5.29 5.95 -8.76
C LEU A 36 4.20 5.52 -9.74
N LYS A 37 4.62 4.70 -10.71
CA LYS A 37 3.72 4.10 -11.69
C LYS A 37 2.68 3.19 -10.99
N PRO A 38 1.40 3.26 -11.37
CA PRO A 38 0.33 2.44 -10.78
C PRO A 38 0.63 0.94 -10.79
N SER A 39 1.28 0.43 -11.83
CA SER A 39 1.63 -0.98 -11.94
C SER A 39 2.60 -1.44 -10.84
N MET A 40 3.57 -0.59 -10.45
CA MET A 40 4.54 -0.91 -9.40
C MET A 40 3.87 -0.89 -8.03
N VAL A 41 3.09 0.16 -7.75
CA VAL A 41 2.36 0.30 -6.48
C VAL A 41 1.34 -0.83 -6.32
N GLY A 42 0.61 -1.18 -7.38
CA GLY A 42 -0.35 -2.28 -7.36
C GLY A 42 0.28 -3.63 -7.03
N GLN A 43 1.44 -3.95 -7.62
CA GLN A 43 2.19 -5.17 -7.29
C GLN A 43 2.64 -5.17 -5.82
N TYR A 44 3.12 -4.03 -5.32
CA TYR A 44 3.58 -3.93 -3.94
C TYR A 44 2.43 -4.05 -2.94
N LEU A 45 1.30 -3.38 -3.18
CA LEU A 45 0.10 -3.48 -2.37
C LEU A 45 -0.48 -4.90 -2.35
N LYS A 46 -0.36 -5.65 -3.45
CA LYS A 46 -0.69 -7.09 -3.46
C LYS A 46 0.20 -7.89 -2.50
N ARG A 47 1.51 -7.61 -2.47
CA ARG A 47 2.43 -8.26 -1.51
C ARG A 47 2.16 -7.84 -0.07
N ILE A 48 1.88 -6.56 0.19
CA ILE A 48 1.55 -6.10 1.54
C ILE A 48 0.34 -6.85 2.07
N ARG A 49 -0.73 -7.00 1.28
CA ARG A 49 -1.92 -7.77 1.69
C ARG A 49 -1.56 -9.18 2.11
N GLN A 50 -0.82 -9.89 1.26
CA GLN A 50 -0.33 -11.22 1.58
C GLN A 50 0.51 -11.23 2.86
N HIS A 51 1.37 -10.23 3.07
CA HIS A 51 2.21 -10.17 4.27
C HIS A 51 1.43 -9.80 5.56
N VAL A 52 0.33 -9.06 5.42
CA VAL A 52 -0.62 -8.83 6.52
C VAL A 52 -1.36 -10.13 6.84
N ASP A 53 -1.80 -10.88 5.82
CA ASP A 53 -2.43 -12.20 5.98
C ASP A 53 -1.46 -13.21 6.61
N ASP A 54 -0.19 -13.21 6.19
CA ASP A 54 0.90 -14.02 6.74
C ASP A 54 1.39 -13.50 8.11
N GLN A 55 0.80 -12.42 8.65
CA GLN A 55 1.14 -11.81 9.94
C GLN A 55 2.65 -11.49 10.11
N ARG A 56 3.31 -11.05 9.03
CA ARG A 56 4.74 -10.72 9.09
C ARG A 56 5.00 -9.61 10.10
N SER A 57 6.13 -9.72 10.82
CA SER A 57 6.47 -8.79 11.91
C SER A 57 6.44 -7.32 11.51
N TYR A 58 6.89 -6.97 10.30
CA TYR A 58 6.90 -5.58 9.83
C TYR A 58 5.54 -5.10 9.30
N ALA A 59 4.65 -6.03 8.94
CA ALA A 59 3.30 -5.73 8.47
C ALA A 59 2.31 -5.54 9.63
N LYS A 60 2.76 -5.71 10.88
CA LYS A 60 1.96 -5.43 12.08
C LYS A 60 1.52 -3.97 12.09
N GLY A 61 0.23 -3.75 12.32
CA GLY A 61 -0.43 -2.45 12.25
C GLY A 61 -0.94 -2.10 10.84
N TYR A 62 -0.38 -2.66 9.77
CA TYR A 62 -0.93 -2.44 8.44
C TYR A 62 -2.23 -3.23 8.25
N ARG A 63 -3.25 -2.54 7.78
CA ARG A 63 -4.57 -3.10 7.48
C ARG A 63 -4.99 -2.74 6.08
N TYR A 64 -5.85 -3.56 5.51
CA TYR A 64 -6.48 -3.29 4.24
C TYR A 64 -7.95 -3.71 4.29
N GLY A 65 -8.73 -3.15 3.38
CA GLY A 65 -10.14 -3.43 3.25
C GLY A 65 -10.64 -3.05 1.87
N LYS A 66 -11.95 -3.16 1.68
CA LYS A 66 -12.61 -2.71 0.47
C LYS A 66 -13.54 -1.56 0.82
N LYS A 67 -13.55 -0.53 -0.03
CA LYS A 67 -14.50 0.57 0.03
C LYS A 67 -15.23 0.65 -1.30
N TYR A 68 -16.55 0.60 -1.25
CA TYR A 68 -17.36 0.78 -2.43
C TYR A 68 -17.21 2.22 -2.95
N ASN A 69 -16.74 2.36 -4.18
CA ASN A 69 -16.66 3.63 -4.85
C ASN A 69 -17.93 3.86 -5.65
N LYS A 70 -18.77 4.80 -5.19
CA LYS A 70 -20.02 5.17 -5.84
C LYS A 70 -19.82 5.72 -7.26
N LEU A 71 -18.68 6.32 -7.57
CA LEU A 71 -18.42 6.94 -8.87
C LEU A 71 -18.23 5.90 -9.98
N ASN A 72 -17.53 4.81 -9.68
CA ASN A 72 -17.21 3.78 -10.66
C ASN A 72 -17.99 2.47 -10.44
N HIS A 73 -18.91 2.46 -9.47
CA HIS A 73 -19.69 1.28 -9.06
C HIS A 73 -18.82 0.04 -8.77
N GLN A 74 -17.61 0.25 -8.25
CA GLN A 74 -16.61 -0.79 -8.03
C GLN A 74 -16.08 -0.75 -6.60
N GLU A 75 -15.72 -1.93 -6.09
CA GLU A 75 -15.01 -2.06 -4.82
C GLU A 75 -13.53 -1.73 -5.00
N ASN A 76 -13.06 -0.67 -4.34
CA ASN A 76 -11.66 -0.29 -4.35
C ASN A 76 -10.97 -0.75 -3.06
N PHE A 77 -9.75 -1.28 -3.19
CA PHE A 77 -8.92 -1.57 -2.03
C PHE A 77 -8.47 -0.27 -1.36
N ILE A 78 -8.64 -0.23 -0.04
CA ILE A 78 -8.15 0.83 0.84
C ILE A 78 -7.16 0.25 1.85
N TYR A 79 -6.20 1.07 2.26
CA TYR A 79 -5.09 0.71 3.14
C TYR A 79 -4.98 1.74 4.27
N TRP A 80 -4.74 1.29 5.50
CA TRP A 80 -4.51 2.17 6.64
C TRP A 80 -3.56 1.51 7.63
N TYR A 81 -3.01 2.32 8.54
CA TYR A 81 -2.21 1.85 9.65
C TYR A 81 -3.00 2.00 10.95
N ASP A 82 -3.18 0.89 11.65
CA ASP A 82 -3.83 0.76 12.95
C ASP A 82 -2.74 0.94 14.02
N HIS A 83 -2.79 2.07 14.72
CA HIS A 83 -1.81 2.49 15.72
C HIS A 83 -1.96 1.78 17.05
#